data_AF-A0AAW0YEI1-F1
#
_entry.id   AF-A0AAW0YEI1-F1
#
_cell.length_a   1.000
_cell.length_b   1.000
_cell.length_c   1.000
_cell.angle_alpha   90.00
_cell.angle_beta   90.00
_cell.angle_gamma   90.00
#
_symmetry.space_group_name_H-M   'P 1'
#
loop_
_entity.id
_entity.type
_entity.pdbx_description
1 polymer ?
#
loop_
_entity_poly.entity_id
_entity_poly.type
_entity_poly.pdbx_seq_one_letter_code
_entity_poly.pdbx_strand_id
1 'polypeptide(L)'
;MIYPEEAQKVHEQWKEDLSDLHLIYDYDAKNPDTGAPEKWRYEMWFSHEDRITYAIHGGPMAGRYNYQKADYQCIRPGELWQCNWLEETGTICSLVYDIPNKRITTLLGFSRGHWDNPEKAHGDKRNQADFDRWRTLAKEGKSQADRFMLNDQAHILEIFRGPGELKAIDPKWPTL
;
A
#
# COMPACT_ATOMS: atom_id res chain seq x y z
N MET A 1 5.57 -16.19 -19.90
CA MET A 1 5.34 -15.87 -18.49
C MET A 1 6.70 -15.66 -17.86
N ILE A 2 6.98 -14.44 -17.41
CA ILE A 2 8.20 -14.06 -16.69
C ILE A 2 7.84 -14.37 -15.22
N TYR A 3 8.10 -15.51 -14.55
CA TYR A 3 9.31 -16.32 -14.29
C TYR A 3 8.92 -17.72 -13.73
N PRO A 4 9.85 -18.71 -13.66
CA PRO A 4 9.89 -19.55 -12.45
C PRO A 4 11.27 -20.05 -11.94
N GLU A 5 12.41 -19.69 -12.54
CA GLU A 5 13.70 -20.31 -12.11
C GLU A 5 14.13 -19.96 -10.68
N GLU A 6 13.67 -18.82 -10.13
CA GLU A 6 14.01 -18.39 -8.76
C GLU A 6 12.84 -18.48 -7.76
N ALA A 7 11.69 -19.06 -8.15
CA ALA A 7 10.46 -19.00 -7.35
C ALA A 7 10.65 -19.53 -5.91
N GLN A 8 11.41 -20.62 -5.75
CA GLN A 8 11.67 -21.16 -4.41
C GLN A 8 12.56 -20.24 -3.57
N LYS A 9 13.67 -19.73 -4.13
CA LYS A 9 14.58 -18.84 -3.40
C LYS A 9 13.92 -17.52 -3.03
N VAL A 10 13.10 -16.98 -3.93
CA VAL A 10 12.31 -15.77 -3.65
C VAL A 10 11.31 -16.02 -2.54
N HIS A 11 10.64 -17.17 -2.54
CA HIS A 11 9.70 -17.54 -1.48
C HIS A 11 10.39 -17.76 -0.12
N GLU A 12 11.57 -18.40 -0.11
CA GLU A 12 12.41 -18.53 1.10
C GLU A 12 12.85 -17.15 1.61
N GLN A 13 13.29 -16.26 0.72
CA GLN A 13 13.68 -14.90 1.11
C GLN A 13 12.49 -14.07 1.58
N TRP A 14 11.31 -14.24 0.98
CA TRP A 14 10.09 -13.57 1.44
C TRP A 14 9.76 -13.97 2.88
N LYS A 15 9.92 -15.26 3.22
CA LYS A 15 9.72 -15.74 4.60
C LYS A 15 10.67 -15.08 5.58
N GLU A 16 11.93 -14.92 5.20
CA GLU A 16 12.93 -14.28 6.05
C GLU A 16 12.65 -12.77 6.21
N ASP A 17 12.49 -12.07 5.08
CA ASP A 17 12.48 -10.61 5.07
C ASP A 17 11.10 -10.02 5.38
N LEU A 18 10.03 -10.60 4.84
CA LEU A 18 8.70 -9.98 4.81
C LEU A 18 7.64 -10.73 5.61
N SER A 19 7.74 -12.04 5.82
CA SER A 19 6.66 -12.79 6.48
C SER A 19 6.30 -12.22 7.85
N ASP A 20 5.04 -11.87 8.02
CA ASP A 20 4.49 -11.31 9.25
C ASP A 20 5.13 -9.97 9.65
N LEU A 21 5.87 -9.32 8.75
CA LEU A 21 6.49 -8.01 9.00
C LEU A 21 5.43 -6.92 9.04
N HIS A 22 5.53 -6.05 10.03
CA HIS A 22 4.72 -4.84 10.17
C HIS A 22 5.63 -3.61 10.17
N LEU A 23 5.25 -2.63 9.36
CA LEU A 23 5.95 -1.36 9.21
C LEU A 23 5.02 -0.20 9.54
N ILE A 24 5.46 0.72 10.40
CA ILE A 24 4.82 2.03 10.60
C ILE A 24 5.78 3.09 10.05
N TYR A 25 5.27 3.99 9.22
CA TYR A 25 6.10 4.95 8.50
C TYR A 25 5.39 6.29 8.27
N ASP A 26 6.18 7.35 8.20
CA ASP A 26 5.70 8.72 7.98
C ASP A 26 6.26 9.27 6.66
N TYR A 27 5.37 9.87 5.86
CA TYR A 27 5.77 10.77 4.78
C TYR A 27 5.93 12.20 5.30
N ASP A 28 6.85 12.92 4.66
CA ASP A 28 7.03 14.36 4.88
C ASP A 28 6.10 15.12 3.94
N ALA A 29 5.06 15.74 4.49
CA ALA A 29 4.07 16.47 3.72
C ALA A 29 3.99 17.94 4.15
N LYS A 30 3.18 18.70 3.42
CA LYS A 30 2.87 20.09 3.73
C LYS A 30 1.38 20.28 3.72
N ASN A 31 0.88 20.95 4.76
CA ASN A 31 -0.50 21.33 4.84
C ASN A 31 -0.85 22.26 3.66
N PRO A 32 -1.87 21.95 2.84
CA PRO A 32 -2.15 22.71 1.62
C PRO A 32 -2.63 24.14 1.90
N ASP A 33 -3.28 24.38 3.05
CA ASP A 33 -3.86 25.70 3.39
C ASP A 33 -2.82 26.63 4.03
N THR A 34 -1.97 26.09 4.89
CA THR A 34 -1.02 26.87 5.72
C THR A 34 0.43 26.75 5.25
N GLY A 35 0.76 25.75 4.45
CA GLY A 35 2.13 25.43 4.03
C GLY A 35 3.01 24.85 5.15
N ALA A 36 2.48 24.68 6.36
CA ALA A 36 3.22 24.14 7.50
C ALA A 36 3.62 22.67 7.24
N PRO A 37 4.80 22.21 7.71
CA PRO A 37 5.18 20.81 7.66
C PRO A 37 4.18 19.94 8.42
N GLU A 38 3.82 18.81 7.85
CA GLU A 38 2.99 17.80 8.49
C GLU A 38 3.55 16.40 8.19
N LYS A 39 3.15 15.42 9.00
CA LYS A 39 3.52 14.02 8.80
C LYS A 39 2.28 13.22 8.46
N TRP A 40 2.34 12.44 7.39
CA TRP A 40 1.28 11.51 7.05
C TRP A 40 1.71 10.10 7.44
N ARG A 41 1.09 9.58 8.49
CA ARG A 41 1.39 8.27 9.04
C ARG A 41 0.60 7.17 8.35
N TYR A 42 1.28 6.08 8.04
CA TYR A 42 0.75 4.88 7.44
C TYR A 42 1.29 3.66 8.17
N GLU A 43 0.57 2.55 8.08
CA GLU A 43 1.04 1.25 8.54
C GLU A 43 0.70 0.15 7.53
N MET A 44 1.56 -0.85 7.41
CA MET A 44 1.31 -2.02 6.57
C MET A 44 1.82 -3.31 7.22
N TRP A 45 1.18 -4.42 6.89
CA TRP A 45 1.51 -5.75 7.38
C TRP A 45 1.49 -6.78 6.25
N PHE A 46 2.64 -7.44 6.08
CA PHE A 46 2.92 -8.47 5.08
C PHE A 46 2.45 -9.84 5.59
N SER A 47 1.13 -9.97 5.74
CA SER A 47 0.48 -11.12 6.36
C SER A 47 0.57 -12.43 5.56
N HIS A 48 0.64 -12.36 4.23
CA HIS A 48 0.65 -13.53 3.35
C HIS A 48 1.53 -13.27 2.13
N GLU A 49 2.01 -14.34 1.49
CA GLU A 49 2.92 -14.28 0.33
C GLU A 49 2.36 -13.55 -0.89
N ASP A 50 1.05 -13.36 -0.96
CA ASP A 50 0.38 -12.64 -2.02
C ASP A 50 -0.62 -11.60 -1.48
N ARG A 51 -0.53 -11.21 -0.20
CA ARG A 51 -1.43 -10.20 0.39
C ARG A 51 -0.69 -9.16 1.23
N ILE A 52 -1.15 -7.93 1.07
CA ILE A 52 -0.82 -6.82 1.96
C ILE A 52 -2.08 -6.35 2.70
N THR A 53 -1.95 -6.03 3.98
CA THR A 53 -2.98 -5.32 4.76
C THR A 53 -2.37 -3.98 5.20
N TYR A 54 -3.12 -2.89 5.12
CA TYR A 54 -2.59 -1.58 5.49
C TYR A 54 -3.68 -0.64 6.01
N ALA A 55 -3.26 0.39 6.74
CA ALA A 55 -4.11 1.49 7.18
C ALA A 55 -3.42 2.84 7.00
N ILE A 56 -4.24 3.87 6.85
CA ILE A 56 -3.80 5.25 6.66
C ILE A 56 -4.27 6.08 7.86
N HIS A 57 -3.33 6.70 8.56
CA HIS A 57 -3.57 7.43 9.80
C HIS A 57 -3.42 8.95 9.64
N GLY A 58 -2.78 9.42 8.57
CA GLY A 58 -2.58 10.84 8.29
C GLY A 58 -2.83 11.24 6.84
N GLY A 59 -2.96 12.54 6.63
CA GLY A 59 -3.21 13.13 5.32
C GLY A 59 -4.65 12.97 4.82
N PRO A 60 -4.92 13.32 3.54
CA PRO A 60 -6.28 13.33 2.98
C PRO A 60 -7.01 11.98 3.05
N MET A 61 -6.26 10.87 3.10
CA MET A 61 -6.80 9.51 3.09
C MET A 61 -6.89 8.87 4.49
N ALA A 62 -6.67 9.65 5.56
CA ALA A 62 -6.73 9.16 6.93
C ALA A 62 -8.10 8.51 7.25
N GLY A 63 -8.08 7.33 7.86
CA GLY A 63 -9.29 6.53 8.15
C GLY A 63 -9.61 5.46 7.11
N ARG A 64 -8.70 5.19 6.16
CA ARG A 64 -8.80 4.09 5.20
C ARG A 64 -8.08 2.84 5.72
N TYR A 65 -8.78 1.71 5.74
CA TYR A 65 -8.27 0.38 6.07
C TYR A 65 -8.50 -0.57 4.91
N ASN A 66 -7.44 -1.21 4.42
CA ASN A 66 -7.52 -1.99 3.20
C ASN A 66 -6.69 -3.27 3.25
N TYR A 67 -6.96 -4.16 2.31
CA TYR A 67 -6.13 -5.32 2.00
C TYR A 67 -6.16 -5.58 0.50
N GLN A 68 -5.06 -6.03 -0.07
CA GLN A 68 -4.94 -6.27 -1.51
C GLN A 68 -4.14 -7.51 -1.82
N LYS A 69 -4.42 -8.09 -2.98
CA LYS A 69 -3.47 -8.97 -3.63
C LYS A 69 -2.25 -8.13 -4.02
N ALA A 70 -1.08 -8.61 -3.64
CA ALA A 70 0.18 -7.93 -3.88
C ALA A 70 1.14 -8.87 -4.62
N ASP A 71 1.96 -8.27 -5.46
CA ASP A 71 3.11 -8.92 -6.11
C ASP A 71 4.40 -8.40 -5.45
N TYR A 72 5.27 -9.33 -5.07
CA TYR A 72 6.52 -9.05 -4.38
C TYR A 72 7.69 -9.53 -5.22
N GLN A 73 8.59 -8.60 -5.55
CA GLN A 73 9.83 -8.91 -6.23
C GLN A 73 11.01 -8.62 -5.30
N CYS A 74 11.78 -9.67 -4.98
CA CYS A 74 13.07 -9.51 -4.33
C CYS A 74 14.04 -8.87 -5.33
N ILE A 75 14.47 -7.64 -5.07
CA ILE A 75 15.49 -6.96 -5.89
C ILE A 75 16.89 -7.36 -5.41
N ARG A 76 17.09 -7.36 -4.08
CA ARG A 76 18.33 -7.78 -3.44
C ARG A 76 17.99 -8.41 -2.08
N PRO A 77 18.27 -9.71 -1.87
CA PRO A 77 17.98 -10.41 -0.63
C PRO A 77 18.47 -9.66 0.62
N GLY A 78 17.64 -9.55 1.65
CA GLY A 78 17.97 -8.86 2.90
C GLY A 78 18.08 -7.34 2.79
N GLU A 79 17.87 -6.76 1.60
CA GLU A 79 18.12 -5.34 1.37
C GLU A 79 16.99 -4.59 0.66
N LEU A 80 16.47 -5.11 -0.45
CA LEU A 80 15.51 -4.39 -1.30
C LEU A 80 14.40 -5.29 -1.83
N TRP A 81 13.17 -4.83 -1.63
CA TRP A 81 11.96 -5.46 -2.15
C TRP A 81 11.12 -4.45 -2.91
N GLN A 82 10.58 -4.84 -4.06
CA GLN A 82 9.49 -4.12 -4.71
C GLN A 82 8.17 -4.80 -4.38
N CYS A 83 7.18 -4.02 -3.95
CA CYS A 83 5.84 -4.49 -3.61
C CYS A 83 4.82 -3.70 -4.41
N ASN A 84 3.94 -4.38 -5.15
CA ASN A 84 3.03 -3.75 -6.09
C ASN A 84 1.62 -4.27 -5.96
N TRP A 85 0.61 -3.41 -6.10
CA TRP A 85 -0.79 -3.83 -6.15
C TRP A 85 -1.67 -2.83 -6.91
N LEU A 86 -2.87 -3.30 -7.27
CA LEU A 86 -3.96 -2.49 -7.82
C LEU A 86 -5.12 -2.49 -6.83
N GLU A 87 -5.73 -1.33 -6.62
CA GLU A 87 -6.86 -1.17 -5.69
C GLU A 87 -8.20 -1.04 -6.39
N GLU A 88 -9.30 -1.31 -5.68
CA GLU A 88 -10.67 -1.14 -6.16
C GLU A 88 -11.01 0.28 -6.58
N THR A 89 -10.31 1.27 -6.02
CA THR A 89 -10.38 2.68 -6.42
C THR A 89 -9.75 2.93 -7.78
N GLY A 90 -9.08 1.94 -8.37
CA GLY A 90 -8.29 2.02 -9.58
C GLY A 90 -6.87 2.49 -9.32
N THR A 91 -6.48 2.84 -8.08
CA THR A 91 -5.11 3.27 -7.75
C THR A 91 -4.11 2.16 -7.95
N ILE A 92 -3.00 2.50 -8.63
CA ILE A 92 -1.83 1.63 -8.75
C ILE A 92 -0.84 2.04 -7.65
N CYS A 93 -0.39 1.08 -6.86
CA CYS A 93 0.69 1.28 -5.91
C CYS A 93 1.90 0.45 -6.34
N SER A 94 3.06 1.10 -6.42
CA SER A 94 4.37 0.46 -6.49
C SER A 94 5.24 1.06 -5.40
N LEU A 95 5.81 0.22 -4.55
CA LEU A 95 6.71 0.67 -3.50
C LEU A 95 7.99 -0.16 -3.49
N VAL A 96 9.07 0.48 -3.07
CA VAL A 96 10.35 -0.16 -2.75
C VAL A 96 10.57 -0.04 -1.27
N TYR A 97 10.72 -1.18 -0.60
CA TYR A 97 11.16 -1.27 0.79
C TYR A 97 12.68 -1.41 0.84
N ASP A 98 13.34 -0.37 1.36
CA ASP A 98 14.77 -0.32 1.62
C ASP A 98 15.04 -0.66 3.08
N ILE A 99 15.41 -1.91 3.32
CA ILE A 99 15.61 -2.48 4.66
C ILE A 99 16.78 -1.77 5.37
N PRO A 100 17.99 -1.64 4.78
CA PRO A 100 19.14 -1.06 5.47
C PRO A 100 18.94 0.42 5.81
N ASN A 101 18.29 1.19 4.92
CA ASN A 101 18.09 2.61 5.14
C ASN A 101 16.78 2.95 5.87
N LYS A 102 15.95 1.95 6.17
CA LYS A 102 14.64 2.12 6.81
C LYS A 102 13.76 3.13 6.05
N ARG A 103 13.67 2.97 4.73
CA ARG A 103 12.88 3.84 3.87
C ARG A 103 11.89 3.06 3.03
N ILE A 104 10.80 3.73 2.69
CA ILE A 104 9.91 3.32 1.62
C ILE A 104 10.00 4.38 0.52
N THR A 105 10.13 3.95 -0.73
CA THR A 105 9.99 4.83 -1.91
C THR A 105 8.77 4.39 -2.69
N THR A 106 7.83 5.30 -2.96
CA THR A 106 6.58 4.97 -3.65
C THR A 106 6.42 5.69 -4.97
N LEU A 107 5.80 4.99 -5.91
CA LEU A 107 5.07 5.55 -7.04
C LEU A 107 3.60 5.16 -6.89
N LEU A 108 2.73 6.16 -6.79
CA LEU A 108 1.29 6.00 -6.75
C LEU A 108 0.69 6.60 -8.01
N GLY A 109 -0.13 5.83 -8.71
CA GLY A 109 -0.96 6.29 -9.82
C GLY A 109 -2.42 6.33 -9.39
N PHE A 110 -2.85 7.42 -8.75
CA PHE A 110 -4.24 7.58 -8.32
C PHE A 110 -5.17 7.75 -9.52
N SER A 111 -6.31 7.06 -9.49
CA SER A 111 -7.42 7.41 -10.39
C SER A 111 -7.94 8.82 -10.07
N ARG A 112 -8.57 9.50 -11.02
CA ARG A 112 -9.21 10.80 -10.75
C ARG A 112 -10.23 10.71 -9.63
N GLY A 113 -11.07 9.67 -9.63
CA GLY A 113 -12.08 9.51 -8.59
C GLY A 113 -11.48 9.43 -7.19
N HIS A 114 -10.38 8.68 -7.03
CA HIS A 114 -9.71 8.59 -5.74
C HIS A 114 -9.04 9.91 -5.36
N TRP A 115 -8.29 10.51 -6.28
CA TRP A 115 -7.53 11.74 -5.99
C TRP A 115 -8.43 12.95 -5.70
N ASP A 116 -9.50 13.11 -6.47
CA ASP A 116 -10.38 14.28 -6.38
C ASP A 116 -11.43 14.13 -5.26
N ASN A 117 -11.67 12.92 -4.76
CA ASN A 117 -12.65 12.63 -3.70
C ASN A 117 -12.03 11.75 -2.59
N PRO A 118 -10.96 12.23 -1.91
CA PRO A 118 -10.22 11.43 -0.93
C PRO A 118 -11.09 10.90 0.21
N GLU A 119 -12.07 11.68 0.65
CA GLU A 119 -13.03 11.32 1.70
C GLU A 119 -13.91 10.12 1.33
N LYS A 120 -14.22 9.94 0.04
CA LYS A 120 -14.99 8.76 -0.41
C LYS A 120 -14.14 7.49 -0.38
N ALA A 121 -12.82 7.60 -0.31
CA ALA A 121 -11.92 6.46 -0.17
C ALA A 121 -11.68 6.04 1.30
N HIS A 122 -12.21 6.78 2.28
CA HIS A 122 -12.19 6.37 3.69
C HIS A 122 -13.05 5.12 3.93
N GLY A 123 -12.85 4.49 5.09
CA GLY A 123 -13.61 3.30 5.51
C GLY A 123 -12.79 2.02 5.56
N ASP A 124 -13.47 0.89 5.75
CA ASP A 124 -12.85 -0.45 5.85
C ASP A 124 -13.32 -1.30 4.67
N LYS A 125 -12.39 -1.87 3.89
CA LYS A 125 -12.73 -2.74 2.75
C LYS A 125 -13.68 -3.88 3.11
N ARG A 126 -13.65 -4.33 4.36
CA ARG A 126 -14.51 -5.39 4.88
C ARG A 126 -15.98 -4.96 4.95
N ASN A 127 -16.25 -3.66 4.94
CA ASN A 127 -17.59 -3.11 4.82
C ASN A 127 -18.01 -3.09 3.34
N GLN A 128 -19.12 -3.76 3.03
CA GLN A 128 -19.62 -3.88 1.66
C GLN A 128 -19.93 -2.53 1.00
N ALA A 129 -20.47 -1.56 1.75
CA ALA A 129 -20.80 -0.25 1.21
C ALA A 129 -19.54 0.57 0.88
N ASP A 130 -18.48 0.43 1.67
CA ASP A 130 -17.18 1.05 1.39
C ASP A 130 -16.54 0.41 0.16
N PHE A 131 -16.52 -0.92 0.09
CA PHE A 131 -16.02 -1.67 -1.05
C PHE A 131 -16.73 -1.29 -2.37
N ASP A 132 -18.06 -1.26 -2.37
CA ASP A 132 -18.83 -0.91 -3.56
C ASP A 132 -18.61 0.56 -3.98
N ARG A 133 -18.53 1.47 -3.01
CA ARG A 133 -18.20 2.89 -3.26
C ARG A 133 -16.81 3.05 -3.87
N TRP A 134 -15.81 2.31 -3.41
CA TRP A 134 -14.47 2.41 -3.98
C TRP A 134 -14.43 1.97 -5.45
N ARG A 135 -15.20 0.93 -5.81
CA ARG A 135 -15.33 0.49 -7.20
C ARG A 135 -16.01 1.52 -8.11
N THR A 136 -16.81 2.44 -7.57
CA THR A 136 -17.35 3.54 -8.36
C THR A 136 -16.30 4.62 -8.62
N LEU A 137 -15.40 4.88 -7.66
CA LEU A 137 -14.30 5.85 -7.83
C LEU A 137 -13.37 5.48 -9.00
N ALA A 138 -13.12 4.18 -9.22
CA ALA A 138 -12.31 3.70 -10.34
C ALA A 138 -12.86 4.07 -11.74
N LYS A 139 -14.13 4.44 -11.82
CA LYS A 139 -14.83 4.79 -13.08
C LYS A 139 -14.83 6.29 -13.34
N GLU A 140 -14.42 7.11 -12.39
CA GLU A 140 -14.35 8.55 -12.54
C GLU A 140 -13.05 8.97 -13.27
N GLY A 141 -13.11 10.08 -14.01
CA GLY A 141 -12.03 10.54 -14.91
C GLY A 141 -12.34 10.27 -16.38
N LYS A 142 -11.47 10.76 -17.28
CA LYS A 142 -11.67 10.58 -18.73
C LYS A 142 -11.39 9.16 -19.19
N SER A 143 -10.40 8.51 -18.58
CA SER A 143 -10.00 7.13 -18.87
C SER A 143 -9.03 6.64 -17.78
N GLN A 144 -8.61 5.38 -17.86
CA GLN A 144 -7.57 4.83 -16.98
C GLN A 144 -6.19 5.47 -17.18
N ALA A 145 -5.98 6.27 -18.24
CA ALA A 145 -4.76 7.06 -18.43
C ALA A 145 -4.82 8.42 -17.72
N ASP A 146 -6.00 8.85 -17.29
CA ASP A 146 -6.22 10.08 -16.53
C ASP A 146 -5.93 9.82 -15.05
N ARG A 147 -4.64 9.91 -14.69
CA ARG A 147 -4.16 9.59 -13.34
C ARG A 147 -3.39 10.75 -12.75
N PHE A 148 -3.52 10.92 -11.43
CA PHE A 148 -2.60 11.75 -10.67
C PHE A 148 -1.41 10.89 -10.24
N MET A 149 -0.22 11.25 -10.73
CA MET A 149 1.02 10.57 -10.42
C MET A 149 1.67 11.24 -9.22
N LEU A 150 1.95 10.46 -8.18
CA LEU A 150 2.65 10.91 -6.99
C LEU A 150 3.82 9.98 -6.72
N ASN A 151 4.99 10.55 -6.52
CA ASN A 151 6.15 9.82 -6.03
C ASN A 151 6.67 10.50 -4.77
N ASP A 152 7.00 9.70 -3.77
CA ASP A 152 7.48 10.22 -2.49
C ASP A 152 8.29 9.16 -1.73
N GLN A 153 9.00 9.60 -0.68
CA GLN A 153 9.72 8.74 0.23
C GLN A 153 9.21 8.91 1.67
N ALA A 154 9.06 7.80 2.36
CA ALA A 154 8.74 7.77 3.78
C ALA A 154 9.91 7.26 4.62
N HIS A 155 9.89 7.67 5.89
CA HIS A 155 10.78 7.19 6.93
C HIS A 155 10.05 6.12 7.75
N ILE A 156 10.66 4.94 7.89
CA ILE A 156 10.13 3.87 8.72
C ILE A 156 10.47 4.18 10.18
N LEU A 157 9.43 4.23 11.02
CA LEU A 157 9.52 4.52 12.44
C LEU A 157 9.64 3.25 13.26
N GLU A 158 8.81 2.26 12.95
CA GLU A 158 8.73 1.00 13.70
C GLU A 158 8.75 -0.19 12.74
N ILE A 159 9.44 -1.23 13.18
CA ILE A 159 9.60 -2.49 12.48
C ILE A 159 9.41 -3.60 13.51
N PHE A 160 8.38 -4.41 13.36
CA PHE A 160 8.13 -5.56 14.22
C PHE A 160 7.42 -6.68 13.45
N ARG A 161 7.25 -7.85 14.09
CA ARG A 161 6.46 -8.94 13.52
C ARG A 161 5.14 -9.11 14.25
N GLY A 162 4.10 -9.42 13.51
CA GLY A 162 2.73 -9.56 13.99
C GLY A 162 1.79 -8.50 13.41
N PRO A 163 0.48 -8.65 13.64
CA PRO A 163 -0.54 -7.77 13.04
C PRO A 163 -0.49 -6.34 13.56
N GLY A 164 0.07 -6.09 14.75
CA GLY A 164 -0.15 -4.82 15.45
C GLY A 164 -1.65 -4.60 15.67
N GLU A 165 -2.14 -3.42 15.30
CA GLU A 165 -3.58 -3.08 15.35
C GLU A 165 -4.33 -3.43 14.06
N LEU A 166 -3.64 -3.91 13.02
CA LEU A 166 -4.29 -4.31 11.77
C LEU A 166 -5.07 -5.61 11.95
N LYS A 167 -6.31 -5.63 11.45
CA LYS A 167 -7.16 -6.82 11.48
C LYS A 167 -6.66 -7.87 10.49
N ALA A 168 -6.57 -9.12 10.94
CA ALA A 168 -6.34 -10.28 10.07
C ALA A 168 -7.34 -10.36 8.91
N ILE A 169 -6.89 -11.00 7.83
CA ILE A 169 -7.67 -11.23 6.61
C ILE A 169 -7.72 -12.71 6.29
N ASP A 170 -8.78 -13.15 5.62
CA ASP A 170 -8.77 -14.43 4.90
C ASP A 170 -8.18 -14.19 3.51
N PRO A 171 -7.07 -14.86 3.13
CA PRO A 171 -6.46 -14.68 1.82
C PRO A 171 -7.41 -15.05 0.67
N LYS A 172 -8.52 -15.76 0.90
CA LYS A 172 -9.54 -16.07 -0.11
C LYS A 172 -10.53 -14.93 -0.35
N TRP A 173 -10.51 -13.87 0.45
CA TRP A 173 -11.39 -12.72 0.24
C TRP A 173 -11.09 -12.01 -1.09
N PRO A 174 -12.12 -11.43 -1.73
CA PRO A 174 -11.98 -10.84 -3.05
C PRO A 174 -11.07 -9.61 -3.05
N THR A 175 -10.20 -9.57 -4.04
CA THR A 175 -9.38 -8.41 -4.44
C THR A 175 -9.48 -8.28 -5.96
N LEU A 176 -8.89 -7.21 -6.53
CA LEU A 176 -8.61 -7.18 -7.96
C LEU A 176 -7.52 -8.19 -8.37
#